data_AF-A0A955TZX3-F1
#
_entry.id   AF-A0A955TZX3-F1
#
_cell.length_a   1.000
_cell.length_b   1.000
_cell.length_c   1.000
_cell.angle_alpha   90.00
_cell.angle_beta   90.00
_cell.angle_gamma   90.00
#
_symmetry.space_group_name_H-M   'P 1'
#
loop_
_entity.id
_entity.type
_entity.pdbx_description
1 polymer ?
#
loop_
_entity_poly.entity_id
_entity_poly.type
_entity_poly.pdbx_seq_one_letter_code
_entity_poly.pdbx_strand_id
1 'polypeptide(L)'
;MTVPGETQRQRAEANKSGLQKANLLGHDLRGADLEEADLSQANLRKSKLDGANLKRARLSGAALSTADLSGADLTGADLTQAELIGTRLQQARLCNATLHRATLSKADLTGADLTGADLSQVINLTCAQLASARVDKTTRLPDYIRLDWLTDTEFKCRDNKRRLDEP
;
A
#
# COMPACT_ATOMS: atom_id res chain seq x y z
N MET A 1 44.42 3.60 7.66
CA MET A 1 43.57 2.58 8.31
C MET A 1 42.16 3.14 8.34
N THR A 2 41.38 2.84 7.30
CA THR A 2 40.00 3.28 7.15
C THR A 2 39.07 2.30 7.87
N VAL A 3 38.13 2.83 8.65
CA VAL A 3 37.17 2.05 9.43
C VAL A 3 36.16 1.41 8.47
N PRO A 4 35.95 0.07 8.50
CA PRO A 4 34.95 -0.58 7.66
C PRO A 4 33.58 -0.48 8.34
N GLY A 5 32.78 0.51 7.93
CA GLY A 5 31.42 0.69 8.48
C GLY A 5 30.58 1.79 7.86
N GLU A 6 31.14 2.66 7.01
CA GLU A 6 30.46 3.86 6.53
C GLU A 6 29.73 3.69 5.18
N THR A 7 29.58 2.47 4.65
CA THR A 7 29.15 2.24 3.25
C THR A 7 27.64 2.05 3.01
N GLN A 8 26.73 2.18 3.98
CA GLN A 8 25.27 2.03 3.72
C GLN A 8 24.37 3.00 4.50
N ARG A 9 24.81 4.26 4.64
CA ARG A 9 23.92 5.36 5.08
C ARG A 9 24.06 6.59 4.18
N GLN A 10 24.19 6.38 2.88
CA GLN A 10 23.62 7.35 1.96
C GLN A 10 22.10 7.22 2.11
N ARG A 11 21.53 8.01 3.03
CA ARG A 11 20.12 8.39 2.96
C ARG A 11 19.90 8.72 1.49
N ALA A 12 19.06 7.92 0.83
CA ALA A 12 18.67 8.20 -0.53
C ALA A 12 17.85 9.50 -0.51
N GLU A 13 18.53 10.64 -0.44
CA GLU A 13 18.13 11.87 -1.14
C GLU A 13 18.32 11.63 -2.65
N ALA A 14 17.92 10.45 -3.13
CA ALA A 14 17.77 10.16 -4.53
C ALA A 14 16.71 11.16 -4.99
N ASN A 15 17.13 12.07 -5.87
CA ASN A 15 16.32 13.12 -6.44
C ASN A 15 14.86 12.64 -6.61
N LYS A 16 13.95 13.13 -5.75
CA LYS A 16 12.56 12.63 -5.63
C LYS A 16 11.78 12.74 -6.94
N SER A 17 12.27 13.56 -7.89
CA SER A 17 11.71 13.71 -9.24
C SER A 17 12.20 12.67 -10.25
N GLY A 18 13.25 11.89 -9.95
CA GLY A 18 13.88 10.94 -10.87
C GLY A 18 13.45 9.48 -10.69
N LEU A 19 12.49 9.21 -9.80
CA LEU A 19 12.09 7.84 -9.45
C LEU A 19 10.94 7.30 -10.30
N GLN A 20 10.36 8.14 -11.18
CA GLN A 20 9.32 7.72 -12.11
C GLN A 20 9.89 6.65 -13.04
N LYS A 21 9.19 5.51 -13.17
CA LYS A 21 9.62 4.33 -13.95
C LYS A 21 10.97 3.74 -13.51
N ALA A 22 11.50 4.13 -12.35
CA ALA A 22 12.78 3.61 -11.87
C ALA A 22 12.69 2.10 -11.60
N ASN A 23 13.79 1.40 -11.86
CA ASN A 23 13.91 0.00 -11.49
C ASN A 23 14.53 -0.13 -10.10
N LEU A 24 13.67 -0.32 -9.11
CA LEU A 24 14.02 -0.44 -7.68
C LEU A 24 13.72 -1.85 -7.16
N LEU A 25 13.71 -2.86 -8.05
CA LEU A 25 13.50 -4.26 -7.72
C LEU A 25 14.44 -4.68 -6.58
N GLY A 26 13.88 -5.17 -5.47
CA GLY A 26 14.66 -5.70 -4.35
C GLY A 26 15.52 -4.69 -3.60
N HIS A 27 15.40 -3.38 -3.89
CA HIS A 27 16.21 -2.36 -3.23
C HIS A 27 15.84 -2.22 -1.75
N ASP A 28 16.82 -1.80 -0.95
CA ASP A 28 16.63 -1.46 0.45
C ASP A 28 16.36 0.05 0.59
N LEU A 29 15.11 0.37 0.90
CA LEU A 29 14.55 1.71 1.05
C LEU A 29 13.89 1.87 2.43
N ARG A 30 14.33 1.08 3.42
CA ARG A 30 13.79 1.09 4.78
C ARG A 30 13.95 2.45 5.43
N GLY A 31 12.86 2.99 5.96
CA GLY A 31 12.85 4.32 6.56
C GLY A 31 13.23 5.46 5.59
N ALA A 32 13.23 5.22 4.27
CA ALA A 32 13.53 6.27 3.30
C ALA A 32 12.49 7.38 3.37
N ASP A 33 12.94 8.62 3.18
CA ASP A 33 12.03 9.75 3.01
C ASP A 33 11.70 9.94 1.53
N LEU A 34 10.52 9.48 1.15
CA LEU A 34 9.95 9.51 -0.20
C LEU A 34 8.63 10.30 -0.23
N GLU A 35 8.42 11.19 0.75
CA GLU A 35 7.25 12.07 0.76
C GLU A 35 7.21 12.92 -0.51
N GLU A 36 6.04 12.97 -1.14
CA GLU A 36 5.76 13.61 -2.43
C GLU A 36 6.60 13.09 -3.62
N ALA A 37 7.34 11.99 -3.47
CA ALA A 37 8.14 11.44 -4.57
C ALA A 37 7.24 10.96 -5.72
N ASP A 38 7.70 11.14 -6.96
CA ASP A 38 7.07 10.53 -8.13
C ASP A 38 7.70 9.17 -8.39
N LEU A 39 7.00 8.11 -7.96
CA LEU A 39 7.31 6.70 -8.16
C LEU A 39 6.33 6.07 -9.16
N SER A 40 5.66 6.88 -9.98
CA SER A 40 4.67 6.38 -10.93
C SER A 40 5.34 5.39 -11.89
N GLN A 41 4.71 4.23 -12.07
CA GLN A 41 5.21 3.12 -12.89
C GLN A 41 6.59 2.56 -12.47
N ALA A 42 7.09 2.89 -11.29
CA ALA A 42 8.34 2.33 -10.78
C ALA A 42 8.19 0.82 -10.53
N ASN A 43 9.26 0.07 -10.76
CA ASN A 43 9.33 -1.34 -10.37
C ASN A 43 9.91 -1.45 -8.96
N LEU A 44 9.04 -1.62 -7.97
CA LEU A 44 9.38 -1.76 -6.55
C LEU A 44 9.17 -3.19 -6.04
N ARG A 45 9.00 -4.17 -6.94
CA ARG A 45 8.74 -5.56 -6.56
C ARG A 45 9.85 -6.06 -5.62
N LYS A 46 9.47 -6.78 -4.56
CA LYS A 46 10.40 -7.34 -3.54
C LYS A 46 11.27 -6.30 -2.81
N SER A 47 11.05 -5.00 -2.99
CA SER A 47 11.81 -3.96 -2.27
C SER A 47 11.45 -3.95 -0.79
N LYS A 48 12.36 -3.43 0.04
CA LYS A 48 12.15 -3.23 1.48
C LYS A 48 11.88 -1.75 1.72
N LEU A 49 10.65 -1.41 2.07
CA LEU A 49 10.15 -0.07 2.35
C LEU A 49 9.57 0.01 3.77
N ASP A 50 9.91 -0.94 4.66
CA ASP A 50 9.41 -0.91 6.03
C ASP A 50 9.78 0.40 6.73
N GLY A 51 8.77 1.04 7.32
CA GLY A 51 8.87 2.36 7.96
C GLY A 51 9.16 3.55 7.02
N ALA A 52 9.12 3.40 5.70
CA ALA A 52 9.35 4.51 4.77
C ALA A 52 8.27 5.60 4.87
N ASN A 53 8.66 6.87 4.69
CA ASN A 53 7.73 7.99 4.56
C ASN A 53 7.36 8.13 3.07
N LEU A 54 6.13 7.76 2.70
CA LEU A 54 5.56 7.83 1.35
C LEU A 54 4.32 8.74 1.31
N LYS A 55 4.20 9.66 2.27
CA LYS A 55 3.08 10.60 2.33
C LYS A 55 2.93 11.32 1.00
N ARG A 56 1.71 11.33 0.46
CA ARG A 56 1.38 12.02 -0.79
C ARG A 56 2.27 11.63 -1.99
N ALA A 57 2.96 10.49 -1.92
CA ALA A 57 3.76 9.98 -3.03
C ALA A 57 2.85 9.56 -4.18
N ARG A 58 3.35 9.72 -5.41
CA ARG A 58 2.66 9.27 -6.62
C ARG A 58 3.19 7.88 -6.96
N LEU A 59 2.38 6.86 -6.75
CA LEU A 59 2.67 5.45 -7.00
C LEU A 59 1.75 4.87 -8.08
N SER A 60 1.18 5.73 -8.93
CA SER A 60 0.24 5.28 -9.95
C SER A 60 0.91 4.29 -10.91
N GLY A 61 0.30 3.11 -11.06
CA GLY A 61 0.83 2.02 -11.87
C GLY A 61 2.13 1.39 -11.36
N ALA A 62 2.58 1.71 -10.13
CA ALA A 62 3.80 1.12 -9.58
C ALA A 62 3.64 -0.38 -9.34
N ALA A 63 4.71 -1.13 -9.63
CA ALA A 63 4.74 -2.56 -9.39
C ALA A 63 5.32 -2.85 -8.00
N LEU A 64 4.46 -3.11 -7.03
CA LEU A 64 4.82 -3.32 -5.61
C LEU A 64 4.70 -4.78 -5.16
N SER A 65 4.38 -5.70 -6.07
CA SER A 65 4.16 -7.11 -5.74
C SER A 65 5.29 -7.66 -4.85
N THR A 66 4.92 -8.26 -3.72
CA THR A 66 5.81 -8.84 -2.70
C THR A 66 6.80 -7.87 -2.02
N ALA A 67 6.61 -6.56 -2.16
CA ALA A 67 7.38 -5.57 -1.39
C ALA A 67 7.00 -5.59 0.09
N ASP A 68 7.91 -5.11 0.93
CA ASP A 68 7.66 -4.90 2.36
C ASP A 68 7.39 -3.43 2.65
N LEU A 69 6.14 -3.06 2.90
CA LEU A 69 5.67 -1.73 3.28
C LEU A 69 5.19 -1.70 4.75
N SER A 70 5.62 -2.68 5.57
CA SER A 70 5.20 -2.76 6.97
C SER A 70 5.51 -1.45 7.71
N GLY A 71 4.51 -0.84 8.35
CA GLY A 71 4.66 0.42 9.09
C GLY A 71 4.98 1.65 8.24
N ALA A 72 4.96 1.56 6.90
CA ALA A 72 5.18 2.72 6.04
C ALA A 72 4.03 3.74 6.15
N ASP A 73 4.34 5.02 5.97
CA ASP A 73 3.33 6.09 5.95
C ASP A 73 2.99 6.47 4.51
N LEU A 74 1.87 5.96 4.00
CA LEU A 74 1.29 6.22 2.68
C LEU A 74 0.10 7.19 2.77
N THR A 75 0.02 8.02 3.82
CA THR A 75 -1.10 8.96 3.99
C THR A 75 -1.25 9.86 2.76
N GLY A 76 -2.43 9.84 2.15
CA GLY A 76 -2.74 10.62 0.95
C GLY A 76 -1.98 10.20 -0.32
N ALA A 77 -1.32 9.04 -0.34
CA ALA A 77 -0.61 8.56 -1.53
C ALA A 77 -1.58 8.17 -2.66
N ASP A 78 -1.13 8.33 -3.90
CA ASP A 78 -1.84 7.87 -5.10
C ASP A 78 -1.31 6.50 -5.52
N LEU A 79 -2.05 5.44 -5.22
CA LEU A 79 -1.79 4.05 -5.61
C LEU A 79 -2.69 3.60 -6.77
N THR A 80 -3.24 4.53 -7.55
CA THR A 80 -4.12 4.21 -8.68
C THR A 80 -3.43 3.23 -9.63
N GLN A 81 -4.08 2.09 -9.92
CA GLN A 81 -3.55 1.01 -10.76
C GLN A 81 -2.26 0.32 -10.23
N ALA A 82 -1.88 0.52 -8.97
CA ALA A 82 -0.70 -0.15 -8.40
C ALA A 82 -0.90 -1.68 -8.26
N GLU A 83 0.16 -2.44 -8.50
CA GLU A 83 0.18 -3.90 -8.28
C GLU A 83 0.66 -4.22 -6.86
N LEU A 84 -0.25 -4.50 -5.94
CA LEU A 84 0.06 -4.78 -4.53
C LEU A 84 -0.02 -6.29 -4.19
N ILE A 85 0.16 -7.18 -5.18
CA ILE A 85 -0.02 -8.62 -4.99
C ILE A 85 0.98 -9.19 -3.98
N GLY A 86 0.48 -9.80 -2.90
CA GLY A 86 1.33 -10.37 -1.84
C GLY A 86 2.18 -9.35 -1.09
N THR A 87 1.85 -8.06 -1.17
CA THR A 87 2.58 -6.98 -0.49
C THR A 87 2.30 -7.04 1.01
N ARG A 88 3.32 -6.77 1.81
CA ARG A 88 3.22 -6.65 3.26
C ARG A 88 2.88 -5.20 3.61
N LEU A 89 1.68 -4.95 4.11
CA LEU A 89 1.17 -3.63 4.50
C LEU A 89 0.81 -3.59 6.00
N GLN A 90 1.37 -4.50 6.80
CA GLN A 90 1.04 -4.59 8.21
C GLN A 90 1.36 -3.28 8.92
N GLN A 91 0.41 -2.75 9.68
CA GLN A 91 0.53 -1.47 10.39
C GLN A 91 0.84 -0.25 9.48
N ALA A 92 0.73 -0.38 8.16
CA ALA A 92 0.95 0.73 7.24
C ALA A 92 -0.18 1.78 7.37
N ARG A 93 0.15 3.05 7.21
CA ARG A 93 -0.83 4.15 7.25
C ARG A 93 -1.23 4.50 5.83
N LEU A 94 -2.44 4.16 5.43
CA LEU A 94 -3.02 4.43 4.11
C LEU A 94 -4.16 5.46 4.21
N CYS A 95 -4.18 6.27 5.27
CA CYS A 95 -5.26 7.22 5.52
C CYS A 95 -5.42 8.16 4.31
N ASN A 96 -6.65 8.33 3.81
CA ASN A 96 -6.96 9.15 2.64
C ASN A 96 -6.18 8.79 1.35
N ALA A 97 -5.58 7.60 1.26
CA ALA A 97 -4.91 7.15 0.05
C ALA A 97 -5.93 6.78 -1.05
N THR A 98 -5.54 6.94 -2.31
CA THR A 98 -6.37 6.54 -3.46
C THR A 98 -5.85 5.21 -4.02
N LEU A 99 -6.67 4.16 -4.00
CA LEU A 99 -6.31 2.81 -4.49
C LEU A 99 -7.17 2.37 -5.67
N HIS A 100 -7.72 3.31 -6.46
CA HIS A 100 -8.57 2.98 -7.60
C HIS A 100 -7.87 2.00 -8.56
N ARG A 101 -8.54 0.89 -8.87
CA ARG A 101 -8.03 -0.16 -9.78
C ARG A 101 -6.72 -0.79 -9.34
N ALA A 102 -6.27 -0.57 -8.10
CA ALA A 102 -5.14 -1.29 -7.53
C ALA A 102 -5.52 -2.77 -7.31
N THR A 103 -4.55 -3.66 -7.43
CA THR A 103 -4.77 -5.10 -7.20
C THR A 103 -4.19 -5.52 -5.85
N LEU A 104 -5.05 -5.91 -4.91
CA LEU A 104 -4.68 -6.26 -3.53
C LEU A 104 -4.67 -7.77 -3.25
N SER A 105 -4.65 -8.62 -4.29
CA SER A 105 -4.61 -10.08 -4.12
C SER A 105 -3.52 -10.52 -3.13
N LYS A 106 -3.91 -11.23 -2.06
CA LYS A 106 -2.99 -11.77 -1.03
C LYS A 106 -2.16 -10.73 -0.27
N ALA A 107 -2.45 -9.44 -0.38
CA ALA A 107 -1.79 -8.42 0.43
C ALA A 107 -2.15 -8.60 1.91
N ASP A 108 -1.17 -8.43 2.80
CA ASP A 108 -1.39 -8.49 4.25
C ASP A 108 -1.65 -7.08 4.78
N LEU A 109 -2.91 -6.79 5.10
CA LEU A 109 -3.38 -5.51 5.63
C LEU A 109 -3.54 -5.52 7.16
N THR A 110 -2.90 -6.47 7.86
CA THR A 110 -3.07 -6.61 9.31
C THR A 110 -2.67 -5.34 10.07
N GLY A 111 -3.66 -4.70 10.70
CA GLY A 111 -3.51 -3.43 11.41
C GLY A 111 -3.24 -2.21 10.53
N ALA A 112 -3.33 -2.34 9.20
CA ALA A 112 -3.21 -1.20 8.31
C ALA A 112 -4.34 -0.18 8.58
N ASP A 113 -4.04 1.11 8.52
CA ASP A 113 -5.01 2.18 8.69
C ASP A 113 -5.50 2.66 7.31
N LEU A 114 -6.72 2.27 6.95
CA LEU A 114 -7.41 2.61 5.69
C LEU A 114 -8.50 3.68 5.92
N THR A 115 -8.49 4.40 7.03
CA THR A 115 -9.47 5.47 7.30
C THR A 115 -9.49 6.51 6.17
N GLY A 116 -10.67 6.79 5.62
CA GLY A 116 -10.83 7.71 4.48
C GLY A 116 -10.19 7.26 3.15
N ALA A 117 -9.56 6.09 3.08
CA ALA A 117 -8.99 5.59 1.84
C ALA A 117 -10.08 5.27 0.81
N ASP A 118 -9.79 5.50 -0.47
CA ASP A 118 -10.69 5.14 -1.56
C ASP A 118 -10.26 3.82 -2.21
N LEU A 119 -10.94 2.74 -1.82
CA LEU A 119 -10.81 1.39 -2.37
C LEU A 119 -11.97 1.03 -3.32
N SER A 120 -12.82 1.97 -3.72
CA SER A 120 -14.09 1.69 -4.44
C SER A 120 -13.95 0.91 -5.75
N GLN A 121 -12.77 0.93 -6.36
CA GLN A 121 -12.44 0.22 -7.60
C GLN A 121 -11.29 -0.79 -7.42
N VAL A 122 -10.94 -1.15 -6.19
CA VAL A 122 -9.89 -2.14 -5.93
C VAL A 122 -10.32 -3.51 -6.45
N ILE A 123 -9.33 -4.23 -7.00
CA ILE A 123 -9.49 -5.58 -7.49
C ILE A 123 -8.99 -6.56 -6.42
N ASN A 124 -9.77 -7.60 -6.17
CA ASN A 124 -9.42 -8.74 -5.30
C ASN A 124 -9.20 -8.42 -3.82
N LEU A 125 -9.81 -7.35 -3.29
CA LEU A 125 -9.99 -7.17 -1.84
C LEU A 125 -10.95 -8.25 -1.30
N THR A 126 -10.76 -8.67 -0.05
CA THR A 126 -11.59 -9.67 0.63
C THR A 126 -11.90 -9.24 2.07
N CYS A 127 -12.97 -9.79 2.65
CA CYS A 127 -13.29 -9.55 4.05
C CYS A 127 -12.19 -10.01 5.03
N ALA A 128 -11.46 -11.08 4.70
CA ALA A 128 -10.34 -11.55 5.51
C ALA A 128 -9.23 -10.50 5.62
N GLN A 129 -8.95 -9.77 4.54
CA GLN A 129 -7.96 -8.70 4.55
C GLN A 129 -8.42 -7.46 5.32
N LEU A 130 -9.73 -7.22 5.41
CA LEU A 130 -10.30 -6.13 6.18
C LEU A 130 -10.51 -6.46 7.66
N ALA A 131 -10.58 -7.74 8.03
CA ALA A 131 -10.93 -8.19 9.38
C ALA A 131 -10.04 -7.63 10.49
N SER A 132 -8.76 -7.37 10.16
CA SER A 132 -7.78 -6.79 11.08
C SER A 132 -7.29 -5.40 10.64
N ALA A 133 -7.83 -4.83 9.56
CA ALA A 133 -7.51 -3.48 9.14
C ALA A 133 -8.42 -2.47 9.85
N ARG A 134 -7.91 -1.27 10.07
CA ARG A 134 -8.72 -0.15 10.56
C ARG A 134 -9.38 0.54 9.38
N VAL A 135 -10.71 0.56 9.38
CA VAL A 135 -11.56 1.25 8.41
C VAL A 135 -12.58 2.08 9.18
N ASP A 136 -13.19 3.06 8.53
CA ASP A 136 -14.30 3.84 9.09
C ASP A 136 -15.42 4.06 8.06
N LYS A 137 -16.43 4.84 8.44
CA LYS A 137 -17.56 5.18 7.56
C LYS A 137 -17.15 6.03 6.34
N THR A 138 -15.93 6.58 6.32
CA THR A 138 -15.40 7.38 5.21
C THR A 138 -14.54 6.55 4.25
N THR A 139 -14.06 5.38 4.68
CA THR A 139 -13.41 4.40 3.80
C THR A 139 -14.37 3.95 2.70
N ARG A 140 -14.01 4.19 1.45
CA ARG A 140 -14.85 3.81 0.29
C ARG A 140 -14.44 2.42 -0.17
N LEU A 141 -15.37 1.47 -0.18
CA LEU A 141 -15.09 0.06 -0.51
C LEU A 141 -15.67 -0.31 -1.88
N PRO A 142 -15.16 -1.38 -2.52
CA PRO A 142 -15.78 -1.92 -3.72
C PRO A 142 -17.23 -2.33 -3.47
N ASP A 143 -18.11 -2.20 -4.48
CA ASP A 143 -19.54 -2.51 -4.36
C ASP A 143 -19.84 -3.96 -3.93
N TYR A 144 -18.89 -4.86 -4.15
CA TYR A 144 -18.99 -6.26 -3.75
C TYR A 144 -18.62 -6.51 -2.29
N ILE A 145 -18.04 -5.54 -1.56
CA ILE A 145 -17.79 -5.64 -0.12
C ILE A 145 -18.80 -4.76 0.61
N ARG A 146 -19.48 -5.34 1.61
CA ARG A 146 -20.36 -4.60 2.52
C ARG A 146 -19.87 -4.73 3.95
N LEU A 147 -19.84 -3.60 4.65
CA LEU A 147 -19.60 -3.54 6.09
C LEU A 147 -20.90 -3.18 6.79
N ASP A 148 -21.37 -4.06 7.67
CA ASP A 148 -22.46 -3.79 8.58
C ASP A 148 -21.88 -3.33 9.91
N TRP A 149 -21.95 -2.03 10.16
CA TRP A 149 -21.40 -1.42 11.36
C TRP A 149 -22.22 -1.80 12.59
N LEU A 150 -21.53 -2.30 13.61
CA LEU A 150 -22.08 -2.58 14.94
C LEU A 150 -21.81 -1.41 15.89
N THR A 151 -20.64 -0.79 15.77
CA THR A 151 -20.22 0.42 16.48
C THR A 151 -19.45 1.34 15.51
N ASP A 152 -18.78 2.38 16.00
CA ASP A 152 -17.92 3.22 15.15
C ASP A 152 -16.61 2.54 14.74
N THR A 153 -16.23 1.44 15.40
CA THR A 153 -14.98 0.70 15.13
C THR A 153 -15.18 -0.78 14.85
N GLU A 154 -16.37 -1.33 15.13
CA GLU A 154 -16.68 -2.74 14.92
C GLU A 154 -17.69 -2.89 13.79
N PHE A 155 -17.43 -3.88 12.92
CA PHE A 155 -18.29 -4.19 11.78
C PHE A 155 -18.27 -5.68 11.47
N LYS A 156 -19.32 -6.15 10.80
CA LYS A 156 -19.32 -7.45 10.09
C LYS A 156 -19.07 -7.20 8.62
N CYS A 157 -18.11 -7.91 8.03
CA CYS A 157 -17.83 -7.83 6.61
C CYS A 157 -18.51 -8.96 5.84
N ARG A 158 -19.12 -8.64 4.71
CA ARG A 158 -19.70 -9.60 3.76
C ARG A 158 -19.12 -9.39 2.36
N ASP A 159 -18.66 -10.48 1.75
CA ASP A 159 -18.21 -10.52 0.35
C ASP A 159 -19.37 -11.02 -0.53
N ASN A 160 -19.85 -10.14 -1.39
CA ASN A 160 -20.90 -10.39 -2.38
C ASN A 160 -20.32 -10.47 -3.79
N LYS A 161 -19.04 -10.82 -3.96
CA LYS A 161 -18.55 -11.25 -5.27
C LYS A 161 -19.54 -12.28 -5.78
N ARG A 162 -20.30 -11.91 -6.82
CA ARG A 162 -20.94 -12.92 -7.66
C ARG A 162 -19.82 -13.90 -7.97
N ARG A 163 -19.97 -15.17 -7.59
CA ARG A 163 -19.07 -16.22 -8.03
C ARG A 163 -18.96 -16.07 -9.55
N LEU A 164 -17.90 -15.45 -10.03
CA LEU A 164 -17.47 -15.52 -11.42
C LEU A 164 -16.56 -16.74 -11.64
N ASP A 165 -16.41 -17.56 -10.59
CA ASP A 165 -15.64 -18.79 -10.55
C ASP A 165 -16.55 -20.02 -10.29
N GLU A 166 -17.68 -20.11 -11.00
CA GLU A 166 -18.32 -21.41 -11.23
C GLU A 166 -18.30 -21.68 -12.75
N PRO A 167 -17.44 -22.60 -13.23
CA PRO A 167 -17.68 -23.28 -14.50
C PRO A 167 -18.92 -24.19 -14.43
#